data_AF-A0A7K6QAT4-F1
#
_entry.id   AF-A0A7K6QAT4-F1
#
_cell.length_a   1.000
_cell.length_b   1.000
_cell.length_c   1.000
_cell.angle_alpha   90.00
_cell.angle_beta   90.00
_cell.angle_gamma   90.00
#
_symmetry.space_group_name_H-M   'P 1'
#
loop_
_entity.id
_entity.type
_entity.pdbx_description
1 polymer ?
#
loop_
_entity_poly.entity_id
_entity_poly.type
_entity_poly.pdbx_seq_one_letter_code
_entity_poly.pdbx_strand_id
1 'polypeptide(L)'
;HGAAELEETGTEALPRRTPAPAWLPTAKGEEGDFCLRSSDCAAGLCCARHFWSKICKPVLREGQVCTRQRRKGAHGLELFQRCPCAEGLLCRPQREPGTDTARLHTCQWH
;
A
#
# COMPACT_ATOMS: atom_id res chain seq x y z
N HIS A 1 19.63 -12.59 -63.58
CA HIS A 1 18.81 -11.45 -63.12
C HIS A 1 17.54 -12.03 -62.54
N GLY A 2 17.17 -11.97 -61.27
CA GLY A 2 17.75 -11.40 -60.04
C GLY A 2 16.88 -11.93 -58.89
N ALA A 3 17.51 -12.12 -57.71
CA ALA A 3 16.87 -12.52 -56.46
C ALA A 3 16.30 -11.31 -55.71
N ALA A 4 15.33 -11.54 -54.80
CA ALA A 4 15.23 -11.02 -53.42
C ALA A 4 13.75 -10.94 -52.96
N GLU A 5 13.34 -11.75 -51.96
CA GLU A 5 13.02 -11.34 -50.56
C GLU A 5 11.55 -10.87 -50.42
N LEU A 6 10.71 -11.30 -49.46
CA LEU A 6 10.89 -11.39 -48.02
C LEU A 6 9.93 -12.42 -47.38
N GLU A 7 10.34 -12.81 -46.17
CA GLU A 7 9.94 -13.94 -45.35
C GLU A 7 8.80 -13.62 -44.35
N GLU A 8 8.39 -14.65 -43.60
CA GLU A 8 7.75 -14.62 -42.27
C GLU A 8 6.24 -14.31 -42.19
N THR A 9 5.40 -15.31 -42.50
CA THR A 9 4.08 -15.43 -41.86
C THR A 9 4.23 -16.09 -40.49
N GLY A 10 4.82 -15.37 -39.55
CA GLY A 10 4.74 -15.68 -38.13
C GLY A 10 3.28 -15.58 -37.68
N THR A 11 2.66 -16.71 -37.43
CA THR A 11 1.40 -16.78 -36.70
C THR A 11 1.69 -16.37 -35.26
N GLU A 12 1.64 -15.07 -34.98
CA GLU A 12 1.71 -14.55 -33.62
C GLU A 12 0.41 -14.95 -32.90
N ALA A 13 0.41 -16.18 -32.41
CA ALA A 13 -0.57 -16.66 -31.46
C ALA A 13 -0.46 -15.73 -30.24
N LEU A 14 -1.46 -14.85 -30.08
CA LEU A 14 -1.65 -14.11 -28.83
C LEU A 14 -1.41 -15.08 -27.67
N PRO A 15 -0.45 -14.83 -26.76
CA PRO A 15 -0.24 -15.72 -25.65
C PRO A 15 -1.54 -15.72 -24.86
N ARG A 16 -2.22 -16.87 -24.88
CA ARG A 16 -3.31 -17.16 -23.94
C ARG A 16 -2.78 -16.78 -22.57
N ARG A 17 -3.41 -15.78 -21.95
CA ARG A 17 -3.11 -15.34 -20.59
C ARG A 17 -3.45 -16.48 -19.65
N THR A 18 -2.53 -17.44 -19.56
CA THR A 18 -2.53 -18.45 -18.53
C THR A 18 -2.18 -17.71 -17.25
N PRO A 19 -3.02 -17.75 -16.21
CA PRO A 19 -2.65 -17.19 -14.91
C PRO A 19 -1.32 -17.81 -14.53
N ALA A 20 -0.33 -16.97 -14.22
CA ALA A 20 0.92 -17.46 -13.66
C ALA A 20 0.60 -18.38 -12.47
N PRO A 21 1.30 -19.52 -12.31
CA PRO A 21 1.11 -20.36 -11.13
C PRO A 21 1.28 -19.50 -9.87
N ALA A 22 0.40 -19.70 -8.89
CA ALA A 22 0.29 -18.89 -7.66
C ALA A 22 1.55 -18.89 -6.76
N TRP A 23 2.66 -19.46 -7.25
CA TRP A 23 3.92 -19.66 -6.56
C TRP A 23 5.08 -18.84 -7.13
N LEU A 24 4.91 -18.18 -8.28
CA LEU A 24 5.85 -17.13 -8.65
C LEU A 24 5.63 -15.97 -7.69
N PRO A 25 6.64 -15.51 -6.94
CA PRO A 25 6.50 -14.34 -6.09
C PRO A 25 6.14 -13.17 -7.00
N THR A 26 4.87 -12.77 -7.01
CA THR A 26 4.48 -11.48 -7.56
C THR A 26 5.38 -10.44 -6.92
N ALA A 27 6.11 -9.68 -7.73
CA ALA A 27 6.92 -8.57 -7.24
C ALA A 27 6.05 -7.74 -6.29
N LYS A 28 6.57 -7.48 -5.08
CA LYS A 28 5.84 -6.70 -4.08
C LYS A 28 5.70 -5.26 -4.59
N GLY A 29 4.55 -4.64 -4.34
CA GLY A 29 4.27 -3.26 -4.74
C GLY A 29 5.08 -2.27 -3.91
N GLU A 30 5.60 -1.25 -4.59
CA GLU A 30 6.34 -0.14 -4.02
C GLU A 30 5.39 0.95 -3.51
N GLU A 31 5.92 1.99 -2.86
CA GLU A 31 5.11 3.11 -2.38
C GLU A 31 4.32 3.76 -3.53
N GLY A 32 3.00 3.85 -3.38
CA GLY A 32 2.09 4.39 -4.39
C GLY A 32 1.42 3.33 -5.28
N ASP A 33 1.94 2.11 -5.33
CA ASP A 33 1.36 1.04 -6.15
C ASP A 33 -0.02 0.60 -5.65
N PHE A 34 -0.90 0.21 -6.58
CA PHE A 34 -2.21 -0.31 -6.23
C PHE A 34 -2.11 -1.66 -5.51
N CYS A 35 -2.92 -1.83 -4.46
CA CYS A 35 -2.92 -3.04 -3.64
C CYS A 35 -4.33 -3.47 -3.26
N LEU A 36 -4.51 -4.76 -2.97
CA LEU A 36 -5.75 -5.28 -2.40
C LEU A 36 -5.57 -5.63 -0.93
N ARG A 37 -4.37 -6.10 -0.56
CA ARG A 37 -3.98 -6.53 0.77
C ARG A 37 -2.58 -6.02 1.12
N SER A 38 -2.27 -5.88 2.40
CA SER A 38 -0.94 -5.46 2.84
C SER A 38 0.16 -6.45 2.45
N SER A 39 -0.18 -7.73 2.23
CA SER A 39 0.75 -8.74 1.70
C SER A 39 1.23 -8.44 0.28
N ASP A 40 0.53 -7.59 -0.45
CA ASP A 40 0.89 -7.22 -1.82
C ASP A 40 2.02 -6.20 -1.84
N CYS A 41 2.22 -5.46 -0.75
CA CYS A 41 3.20 -4.38 -0.65
C CYS A 41 4.56 -4.86 -0.14
N ALA A 42 5.60 -4.08 -0.45
CA ALA A 42 6.97 -4.31 0.03
C ALA A 42 7.08 -4.19 1.56
N ALA A 43 8.19 -4.67 2.10
CA ALA A 43 8.46 -4.61 3.54
C ALA A 43 8.43 -3.15 4.05
N GLY A 44 7.80 -2.93 5.21
CA GLY A 44 7.64 -1.59 5.76
C GLY A 44 6.50 -0.77 5.13
N LEU A 45 5.70 -1.38 4.24
CA LEU A 45 4.50 -0.76 3.68
C LEU A 45 3.23 -1.46 4.17
N CYS A 46 2.09 -0.77 4.07
CA CYS A 46 0.76 -1.34 4.26
C CYS A 46 -0.16 -0.94 3.11
N CYS A 47 -1.24 -1.71 2.92
CA CYS A 47 -2.26 -1.36 1.94
C CYS A 47 -3.33 -0.46 2.58
N ALA A 48 -3.36 0.82 2.21
CA ALA A 48 -4.27 1.82 2.78
C ALA A 48 -5.01 2.63 1.71
N ARG A 49 -6.22 3.09 2.04
CA ARG A 49 -7.06 3.84 1.10
C ARG A 49 -6.47 5.21 0.78
N HIS A 50 -6.45 5.55 -0.50
CA HIS A 50 -6.15 6.88 -1.02
C HIS A 50 -7.19 7.20 -2.10
N PHE A 51 -8.03 8.20 -1.87
CA PHE A 51 -9.17 8.45 -2.75
C PHE A 51 -10.08 7.21 -2.88
N TRP A 52 -10.40 6.85 -4.12
CA TRP A 52 -11.30 5.77 -4.50
C TRP A 52 -10.58 4.42 -4.62
N SER A 53 -9.27 4.38 -4.40
CA SER A 53 -8.43 3.19 -4.51
C SER A 53 -7.67 2.89 -3.23
N LYS A 54 -6.97 1.76 -3.22
CA LYS A 54 -6.01 1.40 -2.17
C LYS A 54 -4.63 1.32 -2.79
N ILE A 55 -3.66 1.87 -2.07
CA ILE A 55 -2.26 1.91 -2.49
C ILE A 55 -1.35 1.49 -1.34
N CYS A 56 -0.15 1.03 -1.68
CA CYS A 56 0.92 0.78 -0.74
C CYS A 56 1.43 2.10 -0.17
N LYS A 57 1.43 2.24 1.16
CA LYS A 57 1.90 3.42 1.89
C LYS A 57 2.86 3.00 3.00
N PRO A 58 3.77 3.88 3.45
CA PRO A 58 4.70 3.56 4.52
C PRO A 58 3.99 3.34 5.85
N VAL A 59 4.43 2.33 6.62
CA VAL A 59 4.04 2.18 8.03
C VAL A 59 4.57 3.35 8.85
N LEU A 60 3.81 3.78 9.86
CA LEU A 60 4.14 4.96 10.63
C LEU A 60 5.25 4.68 11.65
N ARG A 61 6.31 5.49 11.61
CA ARG A 61 7.44 5.47 12.53
C ARG A 61 7.15 6.28 13.80
N GLU A 62 8.04 6.19 14.77
CA GLU A 62 7.96 6.96 16.02
C GLU A 62 7.78 8.47 15.75
N GLY A 63 6.92 9.11 16.56
CA GLY A 63 6.58 10.53 16.45
C GLY A 63 5.64 10.87 15.30
N GLN A 64 5.44 9.99 14.32
CA GLN A 64 4.52 10.26 13.22
C GLN A 64 3.06 10.19 13.66
N VAL A 65 2.25 11.01 13.02
CA VAL A 65 0.82 11.17 13.29
C VAL A 65 0.05 9.92 12.86
N CYS A 66 -0.65 9.31 13.82
CA CYS A 66 -1.50 8.16 13.59
C CYS A 66 -2.98 8.53 13.78
N THR A 67 -3.87 7.82 13.07
CA THR A 67 -5.32 7.95 13.29
C THR A 67 -5.78 6.87 14.25
N ARG A 68 -6.27 7.28 15.43
CA ARG A 68 -6.89 6.34 16.36
C ARG A 68 -8.24 5.91 15.80
N GLN A 69 -8.35 4.67 15.32
CA GLN A 69 -9.62 4.12 14.87
C GLN A 69 -10.59 3.99 16.06
N ARG A 70 -11.45 5.00 16.23
CA ARG A 70 -12.53 5.02 17.21
C ARG A 70 -13.79 4.50 16.51
N ARG A 71 -14.12 3.22 16.74
CA ARG A 71 -15.37 2.52 16.37
C ARG A 71 -15.40 1.89 14.97
N LYS A 72 -16.02 0.71 14.92
CA LYS A 72 -16.36 -0.06 13.71
C LYS A 72 -17.48 0.70 12.98
N GLY A 73 -17.20 1.27 11.80
CA GLY A 73 -18.21 1.94 10.95
C GLY A 73 -17.84 3.34 10.44
N ALA A 74 -16.85 4.02 11.02
CA ALA A 74 -16.35 5.30 10.51
C ALA A 74 -15.37 5.14 9.32
N HIS A 75 -14.90 3.91 9.08
CA HIS A 75 -13.89 3.56 8.08
C HIS A 75 -14.31 3.86 6.63
N GLY A 76 -15.62 3.92 6.35
CA GLY A 76 -16.15 4.10 5.00
C GLY A 76 -15.98 5.51 4.44
N LEU A 77 -15.84 6.51 5.31
CA LEU A 77 -15.76 7.93 4.93
C LEU A 77 -14.31 8.46 4.90
N GLU A 78 -13.36 7.75 5.50
CA GLU A 78 -11.96 8.18 5.53
C GLU A 78 -11.30 7.89 4.18
N LEU A 79 -11.22 8.92 3.35
CA LEU A 79 -10.67 8.86 2.00
C LEU A 79 -9.13 8.73 2.00
N PHE A 80 -8.49 9.16 3.09
CA PHE A 80 -7.04 9.20 3.26
C PHE A 80 -6.62 8.40 4.49
N GLN A 81 -6.79 7.09 4.42
CA GLN A 81 -6.37 6.21 5.51
C GLN A 81 -4.85 6.20 5.64
N ARG A 82 -4.36 6.24 6.89
CA ARG A 82 -2.95 6.05 7.23
C ARG A 82 -2.68 4.56 7.51
N CYS A 83 -1.43 4.17 7.38
CA CYS A 83 -0.98 2.88 7.87
C CYS A 83 -0.98 2.80 9.39
N PRO A 84 -0.98 1.58 9.97
CA PRO A 84 -0.72 1.42 11.39
C PRO A 84 0.69 1.89 11.75
N CYS A 85 0.92 2.10 13.05
CA CYS A 85 2.27 2.25 13.58
C CYS A 85 3.09 0.99 13.32
N ALA A 86 4.39 1.16 13.15
CA ALA A 86 5.34 0.06 13.02
C ALA A 86 5.28 -0.86 14.25
N GLU A 87 5.82 -2.07 14.10
CA GLU A 87 5.89 -3.05 15.18
C GLU A 87 6.59 -2.46 16.42
N GLY A 88 6.00 -2.71 17.60
CA GLY A 88 6.47 -2.15 18.88
C GLY A 88 6.00 -0.73 19.20
N LEU A 89 5.33 -0.04 18.28
CA LEU A 89 4.77 1.29 18.50
C LEU A 89 3.25 1.27 18.71
N LEU A 90 2.77 2.14 19.58
CA LEU A 90 1.36 2.37 19.86
C LEU A 90 0.93 3.78 19.48
N CYS A 91 -0.29 3.90 18.96
CA CYS A 91 -0.91 5.19 18.65
C CYS A 91 -1.43 5.88 19.92
N ARG A 92 -0.60 6.73 20.54
CA ARG A 92 -0.87 7.42 21.82
C ARG A 92 -1.16 8.91 21.61
N PRO A 93 -1.98 9.54 22.46
CA PRO A 93 -2.21 10.98 22.37
C PRO A 93 -0.89 11.74 22.62
N GLN A 94 -0.56 12.70 21.77
CA GLN A 94 0.55 13.61 22.02
C GLN A 94 0.09 14.69 23.01
N ARG A 95 0.83 14.84 24.10
CA ARG A 95 0.62 15.89 25.11
C ARG A 95 1.59 17.03 24.82
N GLU A 96 1.11 18.11 24.23
CA GLU A 96 1.89 19.34 24.09
C GLU A 96 1.93 20.07 25.44
N PRO A 97 3.11 20.44 25.95
CA PRO A 97 3.22 21.18 27.20
C PRO A 97 2.51 22.54 27.07
N GLY A 98 1.53 22.80 27.95
CA GLY A 98 0.78 24.05 27.99
C GLY A 98 -0.61 24.03 27.34
N THR A 99 -1.07 22.89 26.79
CA THR A 99 -2.45 22.74 26.31
C THR A 99 -3.13 21.51 26.90
N ASP A 100 -4.29 21.69 27.54
CA ASP A 100 -5.05 20.60 28.18
C ASP A 100 -5.85 19.74 27.18
N THR A 101 -5.62 19.94 25.89
CA THR A 101 -6.30 19.24 24.80
C THR A 101 -5.28 18.47 23.96
N ALA A 102 -5.33 17.15 24.03
CA ALA A 102 -4.60 16.30 23.10
C ALA A 102 -5.22 16.43 21.70
N ARG A 103 -4.64 17.28 20.85
CA ARG A 103 -5.17 17.56 19.50
C ARG A 103 -4.88 16.45 18.50
N LEU A 104 -3.87 15.61 18.77
CA LEU A 104 -3.39 14.60 17.82
C LEU A 104 -2.85 13.36 18.51
N HIS A 105 -2.82 12.25 17.78
CA HIS A 105 -2.18 11.01 18.20
C HIS A 105 -0.90 10.77 17.39
N THR A 106 0.13 10.23 18.03
CA THR A 106 1.40 9.87 17.42
C THR A 106 1.83 8.46 17.79
N CYS A 107 2.63 7.82 16.94
CA CYS A 107 3.23 6.52 17.22
C CYS A 107 4.35 6.66 18.25
N GLN A 108 4.22 5.97 19.38
CA GLN A 108 5.15 6.04 20.52
C GLN A 108 5.47 4.63 20.98
N TRP A 109 6.69 4.39 21.50
CA TRP A 109 7.04 3.10 22.08
C TRP A 109 6.15 2.75 23.28
N HIS A 110 6.01 1.45 23.52
CA HIS A 110 5.22 0.91 24.62
C HIS A 110 5.73 1.40 25.98
#